data_AF-A0AAD3DCM5-F1
#
_entry.id   AF-A0AAD3DCM5-F1
#
_cell.length_a   1.000
_cell.length_b   1.000
_cell.length_c   1.000
_cell.angle_alpha   90.00
_cell.angle_beta   90.00
_cell.angle_gamma   90.00
#
_symmetry.space_group_name_H-M   'P 1'
#
loop_
_entity.id
_entity.type
_entity.pdbx_description
1 polymer ?
#
loop_
_entity_poly.entity_id
_entity_poly.type
_entity_poly.pdbx_seq_one_letter_code
_entity_poly.pdbx_strand_id
1 'polypeptide(L)'
;MEQNYKGDRTSVRRRVDWINSKPTDWTWAQILHENNESKYLLAACSWGRKYHKSRSASAPRRTIQNVILIYGAPSTGKTTAAIDWDRQDNESEGARYFRRNMDFGKFWGGGTAAYLGQRIIHYEEFNGKEEFHKFKEICDIGQVGPRVKIKGSSIELNHETVIVTSHVHPAGWYDSYWKGY
;
A
#
# COMPACT_ATOMS: atom_id res chain seq x y z
N MET A 1 28.34 9.42 39.18
CA MET A 1 26.90 9.07 39.26
C MET A 1 26.40 8.82 37.84
N GLU A 2 26.61 7.61 37.32
CA GLU A 2 25.93 7.17 36.10
C GLU A 2 24.58 6.59 36.50
N GLN A 3 23.52 7.40 36.43
CA GLN A 3 22.17 6.87 36.51
C GLN A 3 21.89 6.06 35.24
N ASN A 4 22.13 4.75 35.35
CA ASN A 4 21.69 3.76 34.37
C ASN A 4 20.17 3.82 34.23
N TYR A 5 19.69 4.54 33.22
CA TYR A 5 18.28 4.59 32.82
C TYR A 5 17.90 3.25 32.16
N LYS A 6 17.89 2.17 32.94
CA LYS A 6 17.29 0.89 32.52
C LYS A 6 15.77 1.07 32.57
N GLY A 7 15.21 1.69 31.54
CA GLY A 7 13.76 1.66 31.31
C GLY A 7 13.28 0.21 31.44
N ASP A 8 12.26 -0.01 32.25
CA ASP A 8 11.73 -1.34 32.54
C ASP A 8 11.44 -2.08 31.22
N ARG A 9 12.20 -3.14 30.94
CA ARG A 9 12.10 -3.93 29.69
C ARG A 9 10.68 -4.50 29.51
N THR A 10 9.98 -4.75 30.61
CA THR A 10 8.59 -5.21 30.64
C THR A 10 7.66 -4.15 30.05
N SER A 11 7.85 -2.88 30.42
CA SER A 11 7.09 -1.75 29.85
C SER A 11 7.32 -1.54 28.36
N VAL A 12 8.56 -1.75 27.87
CA VAL A 12 8.89 -1.64 26.44
C VAL A 12 8.22 -2.75 25.65
N ARG A 13 8.32 -3.99 26.14
CA ARG A 13 7.66 -5.15 25.52
C ARG A 13 6.16 -4.95 25.40
N ARG A 14 5.49 -4.53 26.48
CA ARG A 14 4.05 -4.21 26.47
C ARG A 14 3.68 -3.18 25.39
N ARG A 15 4.49 -2.13 25.20
CA ARG A 15 4.26 -1.12 24.16
C ARG A 15 4.42 -1.71 22.75
N VAL A 16 5.46 -2.52 22.53
CA VAL A 16 5.69 -3.20 21.24
C VAL A 16 4.53 -4.14 20.92
N ASP A 17 4.15 -5.00 21.87
CA ASP A 17 3.07 -5.96 21.71
C ASP A 17 1.74 -5.24 21.44
N TRP A 18 1.48 -4.13 22.14
CA TRP A 18 0.30 -3.31 21.90
C TRP A 18 0.29 -2.70 20.49
N ILE A 19 1.39 -2.10 20.04
CA ILE A 19 1.49 -1.57 18.67
C ILE A 19 1.25 -2.71 17.67
N ASN A 20 1.91 -3.86 17.85
CA ASN A 20 1.79 -5.03 16.97
C ASN A 20 0.41 -5.68 16.95
N SER A 21 -0.39 -5.49 18.00
CA SER A 21 -1.79 -5.94 18.00
C SER A 21 -2.70 -5.13 17.07
N LYS A 22 -2.25 -3.98 16.55
CA LYS A 22 -3.05 -3.11 15.69
C LYS A 22 -2.72 -3.31 14.21
N PRO A 23 -3.66 -3.05 13.28
CA PRO A 23 -3.42 -3.13 11.85
C PRO A 23 -2.28 -2.20 11.37
N THR A 24 -1.54 -2.61 10.35
CA THR A 24 -0.38 -1.85 9.82
C THR A 24 -0.78 -0.56 9.10
N ASP A 25 -1.98 -0.51 8.56
CA ASP A 25 -2.59 0.64 7.87
C ASP A 25 -3.14 1.71 8.83
N TRP A 26 -3.28 1.40 10.12
CA TRP A 26 -3.69 2.42 11.10
C TRP A 26 -2.66 3.54 11.18
N THR A 27 -3.14 4.77 11.34
CA THR A 27 -2.31 5.91 11.67
C THR A 27 -1.88 5.85 13.14
N TRP A 28 -0.76 6.49 13.48
CA TRP A 28 -0.33 6.60 14.87
C TRP A 28 -1.41 7.25 15.76
N ALA A 29 -2.18 8.20 15.22
CA ALA A 29 -3.27 8.85 15.94
C ALA A 29 -4.40 7.86 16.26
N GLN A 30 -4.76 6.97 15.33
CA GLN A 30 -5.76 5.92 15.59
C GLN A 30 -5.30 4.98 16.71
N ILE A 31 -4.03 4.56 16.70
CA ILE A 31 -3.46 3.71 17.75
C ILE A 31 -3.44 4.44 19.11
N LEU A 32 -2.94 5.67 19.15
CA LEU A 32 -2.80 6.46 20.37
C LEU A 32 -4.15 6.78 21.01
N HIS A 33 -5.18 7.04 20.20
CA HIS A 33 -6.48 7.51 20.67
C HIS A 33 -7.57 6.44 20.70
N GLU A 34 -7.24 5.17 20.45
CA GLU A 34 -8.18 4.05 20.47
C GLU A 34 -9.00 3.97 21.77
N ASN A 35 -8.32 4.07 22.93
CA ASN A 35 -8.94 4.07 24.25
C ASN A 35 -8.00 4.73 25.28
N ASN A 36 -8.43 4.83 26.53
CA ASN A 36 -7.63 5.46 27.59
C ASN A 36 -6.36 4.67 27.92
N GLU A 37 -6.40 3.33 27.83
CA GLU A 37 -5.21 2.49 28.03
C GLU A 37 -4.13 2.81 26.99
N SER A 38 -4.47 2.88 25.70
CA SER A 38 -3.58 3.30 24.61
C SER A 38 -2.95 4.66 24.90
N LYS A 39 -3.75 5.64 25.35
CA LYS A 39 -3.26 6.99 25.68
C LYS A 39 -2.21 6.93 26.79
N TYR A 40 -2.50 6.26 27.91
CA TYR A 40 -1.54 6.14 29.01
C TYR A 40 -0.29 5.34 28.62
N LEU A 41 -0.45 4.29 27.82
CA LEU A 41 0.63 3.42 27.40
C LEU A 41 1.59 4.12 26.42
N LEU A 42 1.06 4.94 25.51
CA LEU A 42 1.77 5.46 24.34
C LEU A 42 1.98 6.98 24.32
N ALA A 43 1.30 7.79 25.13
CA ALA A 43 1.44 9.26 25.08
C ALA A 43 2.88 9.72 25.36
N ALA A 44 3.59 9.06 26.27
CA ALA A 44 5.00 9.33 26.56
C ALA A 44 5.99 8.55 25.67
N CYS A 45 5.50 7.77 24.70
CA CYS A 45 6.32 6.91 23.86
C CYS A 45 6.88 7.67 22.64
N SER A 46 8.08 8.25 22.78
CA SER A 46 8.75 9.03 21.73
C SER A 46 9.15 8.20 20.50
N TRP A 47 9.46 6.91 20.69
CA TRP A 47 9.89 6.02 19.60
C TRP A 47 8.74 5.26 18.92
N GLY A 48 7.56 5.18 19.55
CA GLY A 48 6.46 4.34 19.08
C GLY A 48 5.96 4.72 17.69
N ARG A 49 5.86 6.03 17.41
CA ARG A 49 5.49 6.54 16.08
C ARG A 49 6.47 6.10 15.00
N LYS A 50 7.77 6.13 15.28
CA LYS A 50 8.82 5.71 14.34
C LYS A 50 8.78 4.19 14.12
N TYR A 51 8.66 3.43 15.21
CA TYR A 51 8.54 1.97 15.18
C TYR A 51 7.34 1.53 14.33
N HIS A 52 6.15 2.08 14.61
CA HIS A 52 4.93 1.78 13.86
C HIS A 52 5.09 2.09 12.37
N LYS A 53 5.70 3.23 12.03
CA LYS A 53 5.95 3.60 10.62
C LYS A 53 6.89 2.62 9.91
N SER A 54 7.89 2.06 10.60
CA SER A 54 8.90 1.18 10.00
C SER A 54 8.55 -0.30 10.06
N ARG A 55 7.54 -0.73 10.82
CA ARG A 55 7.28 -2.16 11.03
C ARG A 55 6.85 -2.90 9.76
N SER A 56 6.30 -2.21 8.77
CA SER A 56 6.00 -2.80 7.46
C SER A 56 7.26 -3.30 6.74
N ALA A 57 8.45 -2.82 7.10
CA ALA A 57 9.72 -3.34 6.58
C ALA A 57 10.01 -4.78 6.99
N SER A 58 9.30 -5.33 7.99
CA SER A 58 9.40 -6.74 8.37
C SER A 58 8.55 -7.67 7.48
N ALA A 59 7.66 -7.11 6.66
CA ALA A 59 6.83 -7.93 5.78
C ALA A 59 7.71 -8.59 4.70
N PRO A 60 7.55 -9.89 4.43
CA PRO A 60 8.27 -10.54 3.34
C PRO A 60 7.91 -9.89 2.01
N ARG A 61 8.87 -9.92 1.08
CA ARG A 61 8.66 -9.44 -0.29
C ARG A 61 7.72 -10.39 -1.01
N ARG A 62 6.65 -9.84 -1.59
CA ARG A 62 5.69 -10.59 -2.41
C ARG A 62 6.17 -10.61 -3.86
N THR A 63 5.95 -11.74 -4.51
CA THR A 63 6.06 -11.87 -5.96
C THR A 63 4.72 -11.54 -6.60
N ILE A 64 4.75 -10.89 -7.76
CA ILE A 64 3.56 -10.60 -8.55
C ILE A 64 3.04 -11.93 -9.11
N GLN A 65 1.79 -12.26 -8.78
CA GLN A 65 1.14 -13.50 -9.19
C GLN A 65 0.09 -13.24 -10.26
N ASN A 66 -0.65 -12.13 -10.14
CA ASN A 66 -1.81 -11.86 -10.98
C ASN A 66 -1.76 -10.47 -11.61
N VAL A 67 -2.12 -10.40 -12.89
CA VAL A 67 -2.44 -9.15 -13.60
C VAL A 67 -3.81 -9.34 -14.22
N ILE A 68 -4.78 -8.56 -13.74
CA ILE A 68 -6.19 -8.75 -14.06
C ILE A 68 -6.69 -7.54 -14.81
N LEU A 69 -7.33 -7.78 -15.95
CA LEU A 69 -7.88 -6.75 -16.82
C LEU A 69 -9.39 -6.86 -16.88
N ILE A 70 -10.07 -5.83 -16.38
CA ILE A 70 -11.52 -5.68 -16.46
C ILE A 70 -11.83 -4.52 -17.40
N TYR A 71 -12.22 -4.85 -18.64
CA TYR A 71 -12.57 -3.89 -19.67
C TYR A 71 -14.07 -3.95 -19.98
N GLY A 72 -14.70 -2.79 -20.16
CA GLY A 72 -16.10 -2.72 -20.59
C GLY A 72 -16.69 -1.32 -20.44
N ALA A 73 -17.94 -1.17 -20.88
CA ALA A 73 -18.68 0.09 -20.82
C ALA A 73 -18.70 0.67 -19.39
N PRO A 74 -18.83 2.01 -19.22
CA PRO A 74 -19.04 2.62 -17.90
C PRO A 74 -20.21 1.98 -17.14
N SER A 75 -20.20 2.08 -15.81
CA SER A 75 -21.31 1.62 -14.94
C SER A 75 -21.62 0.11 -14.97
N THR A 76 -20.69 -0.72 -15.44
CA THR A 76 -20.81 -2.19 -15.48
C THR A 76 -20.26 -2.90 -14.22
N GLY A 77 -20.03 -2.17 -13.13
CA GLY A 77 -19.53 -2.75 -11.87
C GLY A 77 -18.05 -3.11 -11.84
N LYS A 78 -17.22 -2.64 -12.79
CA LYS A 78 -15.78 -2.95 -12.85
C LYS A 78 -15.02 -2.56 -11.59
N THR A 79 -15.24 -1.34 -11.10
CA THR A 79 -14.62 -0.86 -9.85
C THR A 79 -15.05 -1.71 -8.66
N THR A 80 -16.34 -2.05 -8.58
CA THR A 80 -16.88 -2.92 -7.52
C THR A 80 -16.21 -4.30 -7.56
N ALA A 81 -16.13 -4.93 -8.74
CA ALA A 81 -15.44 -6.21 -8.90
C ALA A 81 -13.95 -6.14 -8.53
N ALA A 82 -13.26 -5.03 -8.85
CA ALA A 82 -11.87 -4.82 -8.46
C ALA A 82 -11.70 -4.63 -6.94
N ILE A 83 -12.63 -3.94 -6.28
CA ILE A 83 -12.63 -3.77 -4.83
C ILE A 83 -12.88 -5.11 -4.15
N ASP A 84 -13.86 -5.89 -4.62
CA ASP A 84 -14.22 -7.17 -4.00
C ASP A 84 -13.24 -8.32 -4.30
N TRP A 85 -12.29 -8.10 -5.22
CA TRP A 85 -11.29 -9.10 -5.58
C TRP A 85 -10.47 -9.56 -4.37
N ASP A 86 -10.54 -10.86 -4.09
CA ASP A 86 -9.79 -11.52 -3.01
C ASP A 86 -9.95 -10.81 -1.65
N ARG A 87 -11.18 -10.37 -1.35
CA ARG A 87 -11.51 -9.83 -0.03
C ARG A 87 -11.45 -10.94 1.03
N GLN A 88 -10.79 -10.65 2.15
CA GLN A 88 -10.68 -11.56 3.29
C GLN A 88 -11.38 -10.96 4.53
N ASP A 89 -12.01 -11.80 5.34
CA ASP A 89 -12.83 -11.34 6.48
C ASP A 89 -12.03 -10.61 7.57
N ASN A 90 -10.73 -10.91 7.69
CA ASN A 90 -9.84 -10.34 8.71
C ASN A 90 -8.89 -9.26 8.18
N GLU A 91 -9.14 -8.73 6.98
CA GLU A 91 -8.26 -7.73 6.34
C GLU A 91 -9.05 -6.44 6.07
N SER A 92 -8.52 -5.30 6.53
CA SER A 92 -9.10 -4.00 6.18
C SER A 92 -8.85 -3.69 4.70
N GLU A 93 -9.77 -2.97 4.07
CA GLU A 93 -9.56 -2.49 2.70
C GLU A 93 -8.27 -1.67 2.58
N GLY A 94 -7.99 -0.79 3.55
CA GLY A 94 -6.78 0.04 3.57
C GLY A 94 -5.46 -0.73 3.69
N ALA A 95 -5.47 -1.92 4.31
CA ALA A 95 -4.32 -2.81 4.37
C ALA A 95 -4.16 -3.64 3.09
N ARG A 96 -5.28 -3.98 2.44
CA ARG A 96 -5.31 -4.86 1.27
C ARG A 96 -5.06 -4.14 -0.05
N TYR A 97 -5.71 -3.00 -0.23
CA TYR A 97 -6.04 -2.44 -1.53
C TYR A 97 -5.55 -1.01 -1.65
N PHE A 98 -4.76 -0.75 -2.70
CA PHE A 98 -4.31 0.59 -3.05
C PHE A 98 -4.84 1.01 -4.42
N ARG A 99 -5.65 2.06 -4.44
CA ARG A 99 -6.14 2.67 -5.67
C ARG A 99 -5.13 3.67 -6.20
N ARG A 100 -4.54 3.36 -7.35
CA ARG A 100 -3.62 4.24 -8.05
C ARG A 100 -4.40 5.35 -8.76
N ASN A 101 -4.38 6.55 -8.17
CA ASN A 101 -4.89 7.74 -8.83
C ASN A 101 -3.81 8.31 -9.79
N MET A 102 -4.12 8.31 -11.08
CA MET A 102 -3.22 8.78 -12.15
C MET A 102 -3.01 10.30 -12.15
N ASP A 103 -3.90 11.07 -11.52
CA ASP A 103 -3.78 12.54 -11.42
C ASP A 103 -2.65 12.98 -10.47
N PHE A 104 -2.18 12.10 -9.58
CA PHE A 104 -0.98 12.35 -8.77
C PHE A 104 0.32 12.31 -9.57
N GLY A 105 0.25 12.13 -10.90
CA GLY A 105 1.39 12.13 -11.79
C GLY A 105 2.39 11.06 -11.38
N LYS A 106 3.64 11.45 -11.12
CA LYS A 106 4.74 10.51 -10.81
C LYS A 106 4.71 9.94 -9.38
N PHE A 107 3.81 10.42 -8.52
CA PHE A 107 3.80 10.03 -7.11
C PHE A 107 2.72 8.98 -6.81
N TRP A 108 3.10 8.00 -5.99
CA TRP A 108 2.22 6.97 -5.45
C TRP A 108 1.54 7.45 -4.15
N GLY A 109 0.97 8.64 -4.24
CA GLY A 109 0.35 9.35 -3.12
C GLY A 109 1.34 10.06 -2.19
N GLY A 110 0.82 10.53 -1.06
CA GLY A 110 1.56 11.24 -0.03
C GLY A 110 0.79 11.34 1.28
N GLY A 111 1.49 11.51 2.39
CA GLY A 111 0.86 11.58 3.71
C GLY A 111 0.07 10.31 4.02
N THR A 112 -1.22 10.46 4.33
CA THR A 112 -2.14 9.36 4.63
C THR A 112 -2.62 8.60 3.39
N ALA A 113 -2.48 9.18 2.19
CA ALA A 113 -2.90 8.56 0.93
C ALA A 113 -1.75 7.88 0.16
N ALA A 114 -0.56 7.78 0.77
CA ALA A 114 0.57 7.10 0.17
C ALA A 114 0.34 5.58 0.09
N TYR A 115 1.01 4.91 -0.84
CA TYR A 115 1.14 3.45 -0.80
C TYR A 115 1.85 3.01 0.49
N LEU A 116 1.30 2.00 1.17
CA LEU A 116 1.75 1.51 2.49
C LEU A 116 2.09 0.01 2.48
N GLY A 117 2.22 -0.62 1.31
CA GLY A 117 2.52 -2.05 1.20
C GLY A 117 1.28 -2.93 0.97
N GLN A 118 0.18 -2.34 0.51
CA GLN A 118 -1.02 -3.06 0.10
C GLN A 118 -0.70 -4.12 -0.95
N ARG A 119 -1.34 -5.28 -0.83
CA ARG A 119 -1.07 -6.45 -1.69
C ARG A 119 -1.74 -6.37 -3.06
N ILE A 120 -2.82 -5.59 -3.19
CA ILE A 120 -3.52 -5.32 -4.45
C ILE A 120 -3.29 -3.87 -4.87
N ILE A 121 -2.82 -3.66 -6.09
CA ILE A 121 -2.79 -2.35 -6.75
C ILE A 121 -3.91 -2.30 -7.77
N HIS A 122 -4.75 -1.27 -7.71
CA HIS A 122 -5.81 -1.04 -8.69
C HIS A 122 -5.55 0.22 -9.50
N TYR A 123 -5.36 0.03 -10.80
CA TYR A 123 -5.40 1.10 -11.80
C TYR A 123 -6.84 1.33 -12.24
N GLU A 124 -7.49 2.34 -11.64
CA GLU A 124 -8.84 2.76 -12.00
C GLU A 124 -8.82 3.63 -13.25
N GLU A 125 -9.76 3.39 -14.17
CA GLU A 125 -9.92 4.14 -15.42
C GLU A 125 -8.64 4.24 -16.26
N PHE A 126 -7.90 3.13 -16.32
CA PHE A 126 -6.63 3.10 -17.01
C PHE A 126 -6.78 3.30 -18.52
N ASN A 127 -5.94 4.16 -19.10
CA ASN A 127 -5.96 4.49 -20.52
C ASN A 127 -4.54 4.57 -21.14
N GLY A 128 -3.55 3.95 -20.49
CA GLY A 128 -2.16 3.97 -20.97
C GLY A 128 -1.37 5.25 -20.62
N LYS A 129 -1.85 6.08 -19.69
CA LYS A 129 -1.11 7.28 -19.21
C LYS A 129 0.18 6.97 -18.45
N GLU A 130 0.29 5.80 -17.80
CA GLU A 130 1.52 5.40 -17.11
C GLU A 130 2.60 5.09 -18.16
N GLU A 131 3.87 5.42 -17.90
CA GLU A 131 4.94 5.12 -18.88
C GLU A 131 5.04 3.60 -19.10
N PHE A 132 5.09 3.16 -20.36
CA PHE A 132 5.01 1.74 -20.74
C PHE A 132 5.99 0.85 -19.98
N HIS A 133 7.26 1.27 -19.87
CA HIS A 133 8.29 0.52 -19.16
C HIS A 133 7.99 0.37 -17.65
N LYS A 134 7.43 1.41 -17.01
CA LYS A 134 7.02 1.36 -15.61
C LYS A 134 5.83 0.43 -15.41
N PHE A 135 4.82 0.58 -16.26
CA PHE A 135 3.64 -0.26 -16.19
C PHE A 135 4.00 -1.75 -16.39
N LYS A 136 4.91 -2.04 -17.33
CA LYS A 136 5.47 -3.38 -17.53
C LYS A 136 6.16 -3.90 -16.26
N GLU A 137 7.06 -3.12 -15.65
CA GLU A 137 7.78 -3.52 -14.43
C GLU A 137 6.84 -3.79 -13.25
N ILE A 138 5.75 -3.03 -13.14
CA ILE A 138 4.74 -3.19 -12.08
C ILE A 138 3.88 -4.45 -12.31
N CYS A 139 3.69 -4.86 -13.56
CA CYS A 139 2.90 -6.02 -13.95
C CYS A 139 3.73 -7.28 -14.22
N ASP A 140 5.03 -7.29 -13.89
CA ASP A 140 5.94 -8.36 -14.28
C ASP A 140 5.75 -9.61 -13.39
N ILE A 141 4.91 -10.55 -13.85
CA ILE A 141 4.56 -11.77 -13.11
C ILE A 141 5.83 -12.59 -12.79
N GLY A 142 5.94 -13.04 -11.55
CA GLY A 142 7.10 -13.75 -11.02
C GLY A 142 8.20 -12.85 -10.48
N GLN A 143 8.13 -11.54 -10.73
CA GLN A 143 9.06 -10.55 -10.15
C GLN A 143 8.49 -9.91 -8.88
N VAL A 144 9.36 -9.22 -8.15
CA VAL A 144 8.94 -8.35 -7.04
C VAL A 144 8.60 -6.96 -7.56
N GLY A 145 7.67 -6.26 -6.92
CA GLY A 145 7.28 -4.92 -7.35
C GLY A 145 8.42 -3.89 -7.26
N PRO A 146 8.49 -2.93 -8.19
CA PRO A 146 9.62 -2.00 -8.28
C PRO A 146 9.60 -0.91 -7.21
N ARG A 147 10.69 -0.14 -7.13
CA ARG A 147 10.76 1.04 -6.27
C ARG A 147 10.06 2.23 -6.91
N VAL A 148 9.13 2.83 -6.19
CA VAL A 148 8.35 3.99 -6.63
C VAL A 148 8.54 5.21 -5.73
N LYS A 149 8.23 6.39 -6.27
CA LYS A 149 8.28 7.65 -5.53
C LYS A 149 6.95 7.89 -4.80
N ILE A 150 7.03 8.16 -3.51
CA ILE A 150 5.94 8.73 -2.72
C ILE A 150 6.33 10.17 -2.34
N LYS A 151 5.38 11.06 -2.06
CA LYS A 151 5.73 12.46 -1.75
C LYS A 151 6.66 12.53 -0.53
N GLY A 152 7.90 13.00 -0.75
CA GLY A 152 8.94 13.13 0.29
C GLY A 152 9.72 11.86 0.62
N SER A 153 9.52 10.75 -0.10
CA SER A 153 10.26 9.51 0.12
C SER A 153 10.18 8.57 -1.10
N SER A 154 10.51 7.30 -0.90
CA SER A 154 10.37 6.24 -1.88
C SER A 154 10.04 4.95 -1.16
N ILE A 155 9.34 4.04 -1.82
CA ILE A 155 8.94 2.75 -1.26
C ILE A 155 9.06 1.67 -2.34
N GLU A 156 9.32 0.44 -1.94
CA GLU A 156 9.23 -0.72 -2.82
C GLU A 156 7.78 -1.18 -2.87
N LEU A 157 7.22 -1.34 -4.07
CA LEU A 157 5.91 -1.93 -4.22
C LEU A 157 5.96 -3.39 -3.78
N ASN A 158 5.11 -3.75 -2.83
CA ASN A 158 5.03 -5.09 -2.24
C ASN A 158 3.69 -5.75 -2.54
N HIS A 159 3.23 -5.61 -3.78
CA HIS A 159 1.98 -6.17 -4.27
C HIS A 159 2.19 -7.57 -4.86
N GLU A 160 1.11 -8.34 -4.86
CA GLU A 160 1.02 -9.66 -5.52
C GLU A 160 0.03 -9.63 -6.69
N THR A 161 -0.87 -8.65 -6.72
CA THR A 161 -1.90 -8.52 -7.74
C THR A 161 -1.99 -7.09 -8.27
N VAL A 162 -2.05 -6.96 -9.58
CA VAL A 162 -2.41 -5.71 -10.26
C VAL A 162 -3.77 -5.89 -10.92
N ILE A 163 -4.73 -5.04 -10.59
CA ILE A 163 -6.03 -4.97 -11.24
C ILE A 163 -6.08 -3.71 -12.07
N VAL A 164 -6.56 -3.83 -13.30
CA VAL A 164 -6.72 -2.72 -14.24
C VAL A 164 -8.17 -2.68 -14.66
N THR A 165 -8.85 -1.58 -14.37
CA THR A 165 -10.21 -1.33 -14.88
C THR A 165 -10.15 -0.25 -15.94
N SER A 166 -10.87 -0.45 -17.05
CA SER A 166 -10.88 0.52 -18.15
C SER A 166 -12.16 0.51 -18.96
N HIS A 167 -12.51 1.68 -19.51
CA HIS A 167 -13.51 1.85 -20.55
C HIS A 167 -12.88 2.02 -21.95
N VAL A 168 -11.55 2.14 -22.03
CA VAL A 168 -10.78 2.26 -23.28
C VAL A 168 -10.26 0.87 -23.66
N HIS A 169 -10.42 0.50 -24.93
CA HIS A 169 -9.99 -0.81 -25.41
C HIS A 169 -8.47 -0.99 -25.19
N PRO A 170 -8.01 -2.12 -24.61
CA PRO A 170 -6.60 -2.34 -24.29
C PRO A 170 -5.65 -2.26 -25.47
N ALA A 171 -6.10 -2.66 -26.67
CA ALA A 171 -5.31 -2.51 -27.90
C ALA A 171 -5.02 -1.04 -28.27
N GLY A 172 -5.81 -0.09 -27.77
CA GLY A 172 -5.55 1.34 -27.94
C GLY A 172 -4.52 1.87 -26.95
N TRP A 173 -4.17 1.10 -25.91
CA TRP A 173 -3.14 1.50 -24.97
C TRP A 173 -1.78 1.38 -25.67
N TYR A 174 -1.00 2.45 -25.63
CA TYR A 174 0.33 2.48 -26.22
C TYR A 174 0.35 2.16 -27.73
N ASP A 175 -0.71 2.48 -28.48
CA ASP A 175 -0.79 2.23 -29.94
C ASP A 175 0.46 2.70 -30.72
N SER A 176 1.05 3.83 -30.32
CA SER A 176 2.29 4.34 -30.91
C SER A 176 3.52 3.46 -30.67
N TYR A 177 3.56 2.67 -29.60
CA TYR A 177 4.64 1.72 -29.33
C TYR A 177 4.54 0.48 -30.22
N TRP A 178 3.32 0.04 -30.56
CA TRP A 178 3.10 -1.17 -31.35
C TRP A 178 3.38 -0.95 -32.85
N LYS A 179 3.12 0.25 -33.35
CA LYS A 179 3.33 0.62 -34.77
C LYS A 179 4.80 0.77 -35.19
N GLY A 180 5.72 0.78 -34.22
CA GLY A 180 7.16 0.91 -34.46
C GLY A 180 7.91 -0.41 -34.63
N TYR A 181 7.21 -1.55 -34.59
CA TYR A 181 7.75 -2.90 -34.78
C TYR A 181 7.24 -3.52 -36.08
#